data_AF-A0A529SE95-F1
#
_entry.id   AF-A0A529SE95-F1
#
_cell.length_a   1.000
_cell.length_b   1.000
_cell.length_c   1.000
_cell.angle_alpha   90.00
_cell.angle_beta   90.00
_cell.angle_gamma   90.00
#
_symmetry.space_group_name_H-M   'P 1'
#
loop_
_entity.id
_entity.type
_entity.pdbx_description
1 polymer ?
#
loop_
_entity_poly.entity_id
_entity_poly.type
_entity_poly.pdbx_seq_one_letter_code
_entity_poly.pdbx_strand_id
1 'polypeptide(L)'
;ADYMSSIDKLLAREDRLLLPGHGGPVTEPQRFMRGLKTHRKMRERAILERIRAGDRTIREMVAAIYRDTDPRLHGAAGLSVLAHLEDLVARGLIATEGDLAIDGIF
;
A
#
# COMPACT_ATOMS: atom_id res chain seq x y z
N ALA A 1 -3.92 2.36 8.98
CA ALA A 1 -4.93 3.42 8.76
C ALA A 1 -4.33 4.83 8.75
N ASP A 2 -3.35 5.12 9.61
CA ASP A 2 -2.84 6.47 9.86
C ASP A 2 -2.24 7.19 8.65
N TYR A 3 -1.60 6.44 7.74
CA TYR A 3 -1.08 7.00 6.49
C TYR A 3 -2.20 7.61 5.64
N MET A 4 -3.30 6.89 5.40
CA MET A 4 -4.41 7.38 4.59
C MET A 4 -5.16 8.53 5.27
N SER A 5 -5.28 8.51 6.60
CA SER A 5 -5.78 9.66 7.36
C SER A 5 -4.90 10.89 7.17
N SER A 6 -3.57 10.72 7.13
CA SER A 6 -2.62 11.81 6.91
C SER A 6 -2.70 12.37 5.49
N ILE A 7 -2.88 11.50 4.48
CA ILE A 7 -3.17 11.94 3.10
C ILE A 7 -4.45 12.79 3.06
N ASP A 8 -5.50 12.38 3.79
CA ASP A 8 -6.77 13.11 3.82
C ASP A 8 -6.64 14.47 4.51
N LYS A 9 -5.86 14.57 5.58
CA LYS A 9 -5.50 15.86 6.20
C LYS A 9 -4.77 16.79 5.23
N LEU A 10 -3.84 16.26 4.43
CA LEU A 10 -3.13 17.05 3.42
C LEU A 10 -4.04 17.46 2.26
N LEU A 11 -4.99 16.61 1.86
CA LEU A 11 -5.98 16.95 0.84
C LEU A 11 -6.98 18.01 1.29
N ALA A 12 -7.24 18.15 2.58
CA ALA A 12 -8.08 19.22 3.13
C ALA A 12 -7.40 20.60 3.15
N ARG A 13 -6.09 20.68 2.87
CA ARG A 13 -5.33 21.93 2.83
C ARG A 13 -5.31 22.54 1.42
N GLU A 14 -5.18 23.85 1.35
CA GLU A 14 -5.07 24.62 0.10
C GLU A 14 -3.61 24.94 -0.27
N ASP A 15 -2.69 24.02 0.01
CA ASP A 15 -1.28 24.22 -0.29
C ASP A 15 -1.07 24.36 -1.81
N ARG A 16 -0.24 25.33 -2.20
CA ARG A 16 0.16 25.59 -3.59
C ARG A 16 1.53 24.98 -3.95
N LEU A 17 2.28 24.52 -2.96
CA LEU A 17 3.62 23.96 -3.12
C LEU A 17 3.90 22.96 -1.98
N LEU A 18 4.40 21.77 -2.31
CA LEU A 18 5.01 20.86 -1.33
C LEU A 18 6.51 20.73 -1.61
N LEU A 19 7.31 20.79 -0.55
CA LEU A 19 8.76 20.59 -0.57
C LEU A 19 9.08 19.26 0.13
N PRO A 20 9.08 18.13 -0.59
CA PRO A 20 9.27 16.81 0.00
C PRO A 20 10.73 16.59 0.43
N GLY A 21 10.97 15.63 1.33
CA GLY A 21 12.32 15.23 1.72
C GLY A 21 13.13 14.59 0.59
N HIS A 22 12.47 14.07 -0.45
CA HIS A 22 13.10 13.49 -1.63
C HIS A 22 12.35 13.90 -2.91
N GLY A 23 13.09 14.01 -4.02
CA GLY A 23 12.54 14.45 -5.30
C GLY A 23 12.49 15.98 -5.43
N GLY A 24 11.84 16.46 -6.50
CA GLY A 24 11.66 17.89 -6.76
C GLY A 24 10.42 18.48 -6.07
N PRO A 25 10.28 19.81 -6.07
CA PRO A 25 9.09 20.49 -5.59
C PRO A 25 7.81 20.02 -6.31
N VAL A 26 6.72 19.86 -5.57
CA VAL A 26 5.40 19.51 -6.14
C VAL A 26 4.54 20.77 -6.23
N THR A 27 4.36 21.27 -7.46
CA THR A 27 3.59 22.49 -7.77
C THR A 27 2.09 22.27 -7.99
N GLU A 28 1.66 21.00 -8.09
CA GLU A 28 0.24 20.61 -8.14
C GLU A 28 -0.13 19.69 -6.94
N PRO A 29 -0.11 20.17 -5.68
CA PRO A 29 -0.26 19.32 -4.50
C PRO A 29 -1.53 18.47 -4.51
N GLN A 30 -2.68 19.06 -4.80
CA GLN A 30 -3.97 18.36 -4.83
C GLN A 30 -3.98 17.19 -5.82
N ARG A 31 -3.45 17.38 -7.02
CA ARG A 31 -3.34 16.34 -8.05
C ARG A 31 -2.42 15.21 -7.58
N PHE A 32 -1.25 15.56 -7.05
CA PHE A 32 -0.27 14.60 -6.55
C PHE A 32 -0.81 13.75 -5.40
N MET A 33 -1.42 14.40 -4.40
CA MET A 33 -1.97 13.70 -3.23
C MET A 33 -3.15 12.78 -3.59
N ARG A 34 -4.03 13.19 -4.53
CA ARG A 34 -5.07 12.30 -5.07
C ARG A 34 -4.46 11.11 -5.80
N GLY A 35 -3.39 11.33 -6.55
CA GLY A 35 -2.60 10.27 -7.18
C GLY A 35 -2.13 9.25 -6.15
N LEU A 36 -1.41 9.68 -5.11
CA LEU A 36 -0.96 8.80 -4.02
C LEU A 36 -2.10 8.02 -3.37
N LYS A 37 -3.21 8.71 -3.05
CA LYS A 37 -4.41 8.07 -2.49
C LYS A 37 -4.96 6.99 -3.41
N THR A 38 -5.01 7.26 -4.71
CA THR A 38 -5.53 6.34 -5.73
C THR A 38 -4.62 5.13 -5.88
N HIS A 39 -3.31 5.34 -5.99
CA HIS A 39 -2.32 4.26 -6.05
C HIS A 39 -2.41 3.33 -4.84
N ARG A 40 -2.53 3.88 -3.63
CA ARG A 40 -2.71 3.08 -2.41
C ARG A 40 -3.97 2.22 -2.49
N LYS A 41 -5.12 2.81 -2.87
CA LYS A 41 -6.38 2.06 -2.99
C LYS A 41 -6.34 0.98 -4.08
N MET A 42 -5.69 1.26 -5.21
CA MET A 42 -5.51 0.27 -6.27
C MET A 42 -4.69 -0.93 -5.78
N ARG A 43 -3.62 -0.67 -5.02
CA ARG A 43 -2.81 -1.75 -4.44
C ARG A 43 -3.57 -2.57 -3.40
N GLU A 44 -4.33 -1.93 -2.52
CA GLU A 44 -5.20 -2.60 -1.55
C GLU A 44 -6.20 -3.54 -2.25
N ARG A 45 -6.84 -3.06 -3.32
CA ARG A 45 -7.77 -3.87 -4.11
C ARG A 45 -7.08 -5.08 -4.74
N ALA A 46 -5.90 -4.90 -5.33
CA ALA A 46 -5.14 -6.00 -5.92
C ALA A 46 -4.80 -7.07 -4.87
N ILE A 47 -4.42 -6.67 -3.64
CA ILE A 47 -4.13 -7.61 -2.54
C ILE A 47 -5.39 -8.40 -2.14
N LEU A 48 -6.53 -7.72 -1.97
CA LEU A 48 -7.80 -8.40 -1.68
C LEU A 48 -8.21 -9.39 -2.78
N GLU A 49 -7.98 -9.03 -4.05
CA GLU A 49 -8.23 -9.93 -5.18
C GLU A 49 -7.32 -11.17 -5.16
N ARG A 50 -6.05 -11.03 -4.77
CA ARG A 50 -5.13 -12.18 -4.60
C ARG A 50 -5.58 -13.13 -3.50
N ILE A 51 -5.98 -12.60 -2.35
CA ILE A 51 -6.49 -13.42 -1.24
C ILE A 51 -7.77 -14.16 -1.64
N ARG A 52 -8.71 -13.48 -2.31
CA ARG A 52 -9.92 -14.12 -2.83
C ARG A 52 -9.62 -15.20 -3.87
N ALA A 53 -8.53 -15.07 -4.60
CA ALA A 53 -8.06 -16.07 -5.56
C ALA A 53 -7.35 -17.27 -4.89
N GLY A 54 -7.09 -17.21 -3.58
CA GLY A 54 -6.52 -18.30 -2.79
C GLY A 54 -5.04 -18.15 -2.45
N ASP A 55 -4.39 -17.01 -2.77
CA ASP A 55 -3.04 -16.73 -2.29
C ASP A 55 -3.08 -16.52 -0.77
N ARG A 56 -2.14 -17.15 -0.05
CA ARG A 56 -2.12 -17.12 1.42
C ARG A 56 -0.90 -16.43 1.99
N THR A 57 0.13 -16.21 1.18
CA THR A 57 1.41 -15.64 1.62
C THR A 57 1.73 -14.34 0.89
N ILE A 58 2.47 -13.45 1.56
CA ILE A 58 2.96 -12.21 0.94
C ILE A 58 3.83 -12.51 -0.28
N ARG A 59 4.60 -13.61 -0.27
CA ARG A 59 5.44 -14.01 -1.40
C ARG A 59 4.62 -14.30 -2.66
N GLU A 60 3.52 -15.04 -2.53
CA GLU A 60 2.60 -15.34 -3.63
C GLU A 60 1.97 -14.06 -4.18
N MET A 61 1.46 -13.21 -3.28
CA MET A 61 0.86 -11.93 -3.65
C MET A 61 1.88 -11.02 -4.35
N VAL A 62 3.12 -10.96 -3.88
CA VAL A 62 4.18 -10.15 -4.50
C VAL A 62 4.50 -10.66 -5.90
N ALA A 63 4.67 -11.98 -6.07
CA ALA A 63 4.97 -12.57 -7.37
C ALA A 63 3.89 -12.25 -8.41
N ALA A 64 2.61 -12.22 -8.01
CA ALA A 64 1.50 -11.87 -8.89
C ALA A 64 1.37 -10.35 -9.14
N ILE A 65 1.42 -9.55 -8.08
CA ILE A 65 1.15 -8.11 -8.12
C ILE A 65 2.32 -7.31 -8.70
N TYR A 66 3.55 -7.79 -8.53
CA TYR A 66 4.80 -7.15 -8.94
C TYR A 66 5.54 -7.98 -10.00
N ARG A 67 4.81 -8.73 -10.83
CA ARG A 67 5.36 -9.61 -11.89
C ARG A 67 6.40 -8.96 -12.80
N ASP A 68 6.23 -7.68 -13.11
CA ASP A 68 7.13 -6.93 -14.02
C ASP A 68 8.17 -6.10 -13.25
N THR A 69 8.24 -6.24 -11.92
CA THR A 69 9.24 -5.59 -11.06
C THR A 69 10.47 -6.49 -10.93
N ASP A 70 11.67 -5.90 -11.01
CA ASP A 70 12.94 -6.60 -10.79
C ASP A 70 12.88 -7.45 -9.49
N PRO A 71 13.18 -8.76 -9.56
CA PRO A 71 13.16 -9.65 -8.39
C PRO A 71 13.96 -9.14 -7.19
N ARG A 72 15.02 -8.36 -7.41
CA ARG A 72 15.82 -7.75 -6.32
C ARG A 72 15.01 -6.78 -5.47
N LEU A 73 13.92 -6.23 -5.99
CA LEU A 73 13.02 -5.31 -5.29
C LEU A 73 11.83 -6.02 -4.62
N HIS A 74 11.69 -7.34 -4.77
CA HIS A 74 10.55 -8.07 -4.21
C HIS A 74 10.51 -8.04 -2.68
N GLY A 75 11.67 -7.97 -2.02
CA GLY A 75 11.72 -7.76 -0.56
C GLY A 75 11.06 -6.46 -0.12
N ALA A 76 11.35 -5.35 -0.81
CA ALA A 76 10.72 -4.05 -0.55
C ALA A 76 9.23 -4.04 -0.93
N ALA A 77 8.87 -4.72 -2.02
CA ALA A 77 7.47 -4.92 -2.40
C ALA A 77 6.68 -5.69 -1.34
N GLY A 78 7.31 -6.70 -0.71
CA GLY A 78 6.75 -7.46 0.41
C GLY A 78 6.40 -6.58 1.61
N LEU A 79 7.28 -5.66 2.00
CA LEU A 79 7.00 -4.68 3.06
C LEU A 79 5.80 -3.79 2.72
N SER A 80 5.63 -3.44 1.45
CA SER A 80 4.47 -2.67 1.00
C SER A 80 3.18 -3.48 1.12
N VAL A 81 3.19 -4.77 0.77
CA VAL A 81 2.05 -5.68 0.93
C VAL A 81 1.74 -5.91 2.41
N LEU A 82 2.74 -6.13 3.26
CA LEU A 82 2.56 -6.27 4.70
C LEU A 82 1.83 -5.07 5.28
N ALA A 83 2.28 -3.84 4.99
CA ALA A 83 1.64 -2.62 5.46
C ALA A 83 0.17 -2.44 5.00
N HIS A 84 -0.23 -3.11 3.92
CA HIS A 84 -1.63 -3.18 3.52
C HIS A 84 -2.41 -4.24 4.30
N LEU A 85 -1.83 -5.42 4.48
CA LEU A 85 -2.44 -6.50 5.27
C LEU A 85 -2.66 -6.08 6.72
N GLU A 86 -1.70 -5.36 7.32
CA GLU A 86 -1.86 -4.81 8.66
C GLU A 86 -3.09 -3.90 8.78
N ASP A 87 -3.29 -3.01 7.81
CA ASP A 87 -4.47 -2.13 7.77
C ASP A 87 -5.77 -2.93 7.58
N LEU A 88 -5.76 -3.93 6.70
CA LEU A 88 -6.93 -4.73 6.38
C LEU A 88 -7.33 -5.65 7.55
N VAL A 89 -6.37 -6.24 8.25
CA VAL A 89 -6.60 -7.02 9.48
C VAL A 89 -7.13 -6.12 10.59
N ALA A 90 -6.53 -4.95 10.81
CA ALA A 90 -7.02 -3.99 11.79
C ALA A 90 -8.46 -3.51 11.50
N ARG A 91 -8.87 -3.49 10.23
CA ARG A 91 -10.24 -3.18 9.78
C ARG A 91 -11.18 -4.40 9.76
N GLY A 92 -10.70 -5.59 10.14
CA GLY A 92 -11.47 -6.83 10.15
C GLY A 92 -11.87 -7.35 8.77
N LEU A 93 -11.16 -6.95 7.70
CA LEU A 93 -11.46 -7.35 6.32
C LEU A 93 -10.73 -8.63 5.90
N ILE A 94 -9.64 -8.96 6.58
CA ILE A 94 -8.81 -10.17 6.39
C ILE A 94 -8.48 -10.70 7.79
N ALA A 95 -8.29 -12.01 7.90
CA ALA A 95 -7.74 -12.66 9.09
C ALA A 95 -6.34 -13.19 8.80
N THR A 96 -5.54 -13.42 9.84
CA THR A 96 -4.24 -14.08 9.70
C THR A 96 -4.19 -15.29 10.62
N GLU A 97 -3.50 -16.34 10.20
CA GLU A 97 -3.21 -17.49 11.07
C GLU A 97 -1.96 -17.17 11.90
N GLY A 98 -2.17 -16.86 13.18
CA GLY A 98 -1.10 -16.49 14.09
C GLY A 98 -0.76 -15.00 14.02
N ASP A 99 0.54 -14.70 14.07
CA ASP A 99 1.02 -13.32 14.11
C ASP A 99 1.08 -12.71 12.70
N LEU A 100 0.72 -11.42 12.64
CA LEU A 100 0.81 -10.59 11.45
C LEU A 100 2.29 -10.31 11.12
N ALA A 101 2.86 -11.12 10.22
CA ALA A 101 4.28 -11.09 9.88
C ALA A 101 4.53 -11.21 8.37
N ILE A 102 5.76 -10.92 7.95
CA ILE A 102 6.17 -10.94 6.53
C ILE A 102 6.06 -12.35 5.90
N ASP A 103 6.18 -13.37 6.73
CA ASP A 103 6.06 -14.80 6.44
C ASP A 103 4.75 -15.40 6.97
N GLY A 104 3.82 -14.56 7.42
CA GLY A 104 2.50 -14.95 7.91
C GLY A 104 1.59 -15.51 6.82
N ILE A 105 0.50 -16.13 7.28
CA ILE A 105 -0.55 -16.73 6.46
C ILE A 105 -1.83 -15.89 6.60
N PHE A 106 -2.46 -15.55 5.48
CA PHE A 106 -3.60 -14.64 5.35
C PHE A 106 -4.75 -15.25 4.56
#